data_AF-A0A2D4NPV5-F1
#
_entry.id   AF-A0A2D4NPV5-F1
#
_cell.length_a   1.000
_cell.length_b   1.000
_cell.length_c   1.000
_cell.angle_alpha   90.00
_cell.angle_beta   90.00
_cell.angle_gamma   90.00
#
_symmetry.space_group_name_H-M   'P 1'
#
loop_
_entity.id
_entity.type
_entity.pdbx_description
1 polymer ?
#
loop_
_entity_poly.entity_id
_entity_poly.type
_entity_poly.pdbx_seq_one_letter_code
_entity_poly.pdbx_strand_id
1 'polypeptide(L)'
;YLSEAGAYLVDSKLGLGAVPKTKVVWFVSETFNYSAIDRAKSRGKKYALEKVPKVGKKFHRIGLPPKVGSFQLFVEGYKEADYWLRKFETDPLPENTRKQFQSQFEKLVVLDYVIRNTDRGNDNWLVKYEKQSDGPDLSDKEIQWINEKEPIIKIAAIDNGLAFPFKHPDEWRAYPFHWAWLPQAKVPFSQETIDLILPRI
;
A
#
# COMPACT_ATOMS: atom_id res chain seq x y z
N TYR A 1 10.05 -5.84 5.34
CA TYR A 1 8.82 -6.44 5.91
C TYR A 1 8.33 -5.74 7.17
N LEU A 2 9.18 -5.39 8.14
CA LEU A 2 8.75 -4.60 9.31
C LEU A 2 8.35 -3.18 8.91
N SER A 3 9.14 -2.52 8.05
CA SER A 3 8.80 -1.22 7.47
C SER A 3 7.41 -1.22 6.83
N GLU A 4 7.12 -2.22 5.98
CA GLU A 4 5.80 -2.41 5.34
C GLU A 4 4.64 -2.51 6.35
N ALA A 5 4.78 -3.35 7.37
CA ALA A 5 3.76 -3.50 8.40
C ALA A 5 3.65 -2.24 9.28
N GLY A 6 4.78 -1.56 9.52
CA GLY A 6 4.87 -0.30 10.25
C GLY A 6 4.17 0.84 9.53
N ALA A 7 4.29 0.94 8.21
CA ALA A 7 3.59 1.94 7.40
C ALA A 7 2.07 1.82 7.55
N TYR A 8 1.52 0.61 7.47
CA TYR A 8 0.08 0.39 7.73
C TYR A 8 -0.31 0.69 9.19
N LEU A 9 0.59 0.43 10.15
CA LEU A 9 0.34 0.76 11.56
C LEU A 9 0.25 2.28 11.76
N VAL A 10 1.17 3.05 11.16
CA VAL A 10 1.15 4.52 11.18
C VAL A 10 -0.10 5.05 10.48
N ASP A 11 -0.41 4.54 9.28
CA ASP A 11 -1.62 4.89 8.53
C ASP A 11 -2.89 4.71 9.36
N SER A 12 -3.06 3.53 9.98
CA SER A 12 -4.21 3.21 10.82
C SER A 12 -4.29 4.07 12.08
N LYS A 13 -3.14 4.43 12.67
CA LYS A 13 -3.09 5.26 13.89
C LYS A 13 -3.40 6.72 13.59
N LEU A 14 -2.95 7.22 12.44
CA LEU A 14 -3.21 8.58 11.98
C LEU A 14 -4.55 8.72 11.24
N GLY A 15 -5.25 7.62 10.97
CA GLY A 15 -6.55 7.62 10.29
C GLY A 15 -6.46 8.10 8.83
N LEU A 16 -5.38 7.75 8.14
CA LEU A 16 -5.12 8.17 6.76
C LEU A 16 -5.92 7.34 5.75
N GLY A 17 -5.90 6.01 5.89
CA GLY A 17 -6.62 5.10 5.01
C GLY A 17 -6.02 5.02 3.60
N ALA A 18 -4.72 5.30 3.45
CA ALA A 18 -3.98 5.25 2.20
C ALA A 18 -3.21 3.93 2.02
N VAL A 19 -2.74 3.29 3.10
CA VAL A 19 -1.97 2.03 3.02
C VAL A 19 -2.93 0.83 3.05
N PRO A 20 -2.95 -0.04 2.03
CA PRO A 20 -3.70 -1.30 2.11
C PRO A 20 -3.22 -2.13 3.30
N LYS A 21 -4.15 -2.81 3.99
CA LYS A 21 -3.84 -3.53 5.25
C LYS A 21 -2.64 -4.46 5.09
N THR A 22 -1.57 -4.16 5.83
CA THR A 22 -0.33 -4.94 5.82
C THR A 22 0.02 -5.43 7.22
N LYS A 23 0.31 -6.72 7.36
CA LYS A 23 0.71 -7.33 8.64
C LYS A 23 1.88 -8.30 8.46
N VAL A 24 2.55 -8.60 9.57
CA VAL A 24 3.56 -9.67 9.63
C VAL A 24 2.85 -11.00 9.73
N VAL A 25 3.16 -11.93 8.83
CA VAL A 25 2.55 -13.25 8.76
C VAL A 25 3.59 -14.32 8.49
N TRP A 26 3.20 -15.59 8.71
CA TRP A 26 4.02 -16.76 8.42
C TRP A 26 3.33 -17.62 7.36
N PHE A 27 4.00 -17.83 6.21
CA PHE A 27 3.48 -18.69 5.15
C PHE A 27 4.48 -19.77 4.76
N VAL A 28 3.94 -20.88 4.26
CA VAL A 28 4.69 -21.97 3.62
C VAL A 28 4.13 -22.14 2.22
N SER A 29 4.99 -22.09 1.20
CA SER A 29 4.59 -22.38 -0.19
C SER A 29 5.75 -22.99 -0.95
N GLU A 30 5.53 -24.04 -1.75
CA GLU A 30 6.59 -24.68 -2.54
C GLU A 30 7.21 -23.74 -3.60
N THR A 31 6.48 -22.69 -3.98
CA THR A 31 6.94 -21.64 -4.90
C THR A 31 7.92 -20.65 -4.27
N PHE A 32 7.99 -20.56 -2.93
CA PHE A 32 8.96 -19.68 -2.29
C PHE A 32 10.40 -20.19 -2.44
N ASN A 33 11.36 -19.26 -2.43
CA ASN A 33 12.77 -19.61 -2.53
C ASN A 33 13.29 -20.24 -1.21
N TYR A 34 13.59 -21.53 -1.20
CA TYR A 34 14.14 -22.23 -0.04
C TYR A 34 15.51 -22.80 -0.36
N SER A 35 16.36 -22.96 0.67
CA SER A 35 17.66 -23.61 0.51
C SER A 35 17.50 -25.04 -0.01
N ALA A 36 18.51 -25.53 -0.73
CA ALA A 36 18.54 -26.91 -1.21
C ALA A 36 18.40 -27.92 -0.04
N ILE A 37 18.98 -27.58 1.12
CA ILE A 37 18.91 -28.37 2.35
C ILE A 37 17.47 -28.43 2.87
N ASP A 38 16.75 -27.31 2.93
CA ASP A 38 15.35 -27.30 3.41
C ASP A 38 14.43 -28.10 2.48
N ARG A 39 14.64 -28.00 1.17
CA ARG A 39 13.90 -28.81 0.18
C ARG A 39 14.22 -30.29 0.31
N ALA A 40 15.48 -30.66 0.51
CA ALA A 40 15.89 -32.06 0.73
C ALA A 40 15.33 -32.62 2.04
N LYS A 41 15.43 -31.89 3.15
CA LYS A 41 14.86 -32.26 4.45
C LYS A 41 13.34 -32.41 4.40
N SER A 42 12.65 -31.49 3.73
CA SER A 42 11.19 -31.55 3.54
C SER A 42 10.78 -32.84 2.81
N ARG A 43 11.45 -33.17 1.69
CA ARG A 43 11.22 -34.40 0.93
C ARG A 43 11.55 -35.65 1.73
N GLY A 44 12.69 -35.69 2.40
CA GLY A 44 13.11 -36.83 3.22
C GLY A 44 12.16 -37.12 4.38
N LYS A 45 11.65 -36.06 5.05
CA LYS A 45 10.66 -36.21 6.13
C LYS A 45 9.30 -36.68 5.61
N LYS A 46 8.83 -36.17 4.47
CA LYS A 46 7.61 -36.66 3.80
C LYS A 46 7.76 -38.16 3.46
N TYR A 47 8.87 -38.54 2.83
CA TYR A 47 9.15 -39.94 2.49
C TYR A 47 9.20 -40.85 3.72
N ALA A 48 9.90 -40.44 4.78
CA ALA A 48 9.99 -41.22 6.01
C ALA A 48 8.64 -41.35 6.73
N LEU A 49 7.75 -40.35 6.63
CA LEU A 49 6.38 -40.46 7.13
C LEU A 49 5.55 -41.49 6.33
N GLU A 50 5.68 -41.49 5.01
CA GLU A 50 4.94 -42.39 4.13
C GLU A 50 5.44 -43.84 4.22
N LYS A 51 6.77 -44.05 4.30
CA LYS A 51 7.38 -45.38 4.26
C LYS A 51 7.66 -45.99 5.63
N VAL A 52 7.93 -45.17 6.65
CA VAL A 52 8.21 -45.64 8.01
C VAL A 52 7.42 -44.80 9.03
N PRO A 53 6.11 -45.00 9.15
CA PRO A 53 5.23 -44.14 9.96
C PRO A 53 5.66 -44.03 11.44
N LYS A 54 6.29 -45.07 12.01
CA LYS A 54 6.82 -45.07 13.39
C LYS A 54 7.95 -44.04 13.60
N VAL A 55 8.72 -43.73 12.55
CA VAL A 55 9.78 -42.70 12.56
C VAL A 55 9.19 -41.35 12.19
N GLY A 56 8.31 -41.31 11.18
CA GLY A 56 7.68 -40.08 10.72
C GLY A 56 6.81 -39.37 11.76
N LYS A 57 6.08 -40.13 12.59
CA LYS A 57 5.25 -39.58 13.70
C LYS A 57 6.06 -38.83 14.76
N LYS A 58 7.40 -38.99 14.80
CA LYS A 58 8.28 -38.25 15.70
C LYS A 58 8.69 -36.87 15.16
N PHE A 59 8.37 -36.56 13.90
CA PHE A 59 8.68 -35.25 13.34
C PHE A 59 7.64 -34.21 13.76
N HIS A 60 8.07 -33.24 14.57
CA HIS A 60 7.26 -32.09 14.95
C HIS A 60 6.80 -31.21 13.77
N ARG A 61 7.50 -31.30 12.63
CA ARG A 61 7.11 -30.60 11.39
C ARG A 61 7.45 -31.41 10.16
N ILE A 62 6.47 -31.57 9.29
CA ILE A 62 6.57 -32.14 7.95
C ILE A 62 6.39 -30.98 6.96
N GLY A 63 7.23 -30.93 5.91
CA GLY A 63 7.19 -29.85 4.92
C GLY A 63 8.22 -28.73 5.12
N LEU A 64 8.13 -27.73 4.24
CA LEU A 64 9.05 -26.59 4.20
C LEU A 64 8.86 -25.64 5.41
N PRO A 65 9.89 -24.85 5.76
CA PRO A 65 9.77 -23.90 6.86
C PRO A 65 8.84 -22.74 6.58
N PRO A 66 8.04 -22.29 7.58
CA PRO A 66 7.33 -21.04 7.44
C PRO A 66 8.34 -19.92 7.28
N LYS A 67 8.06 -19.03 6.33
CA LYS A 67 8.79 -17.79 6.15
C LYS A 67 7.98 -16.66 6.74
N VAL A 68 8.65 -15.83 7.54
CA VAL A 68 8.11 -14.56 8.00
C VAL A 68 8.23 -13.50 6.91
N GLY A 69 7.19 -12.71 6.74
CA GLY A 69 7.16 -11.63 5.77
C GLY A 69 5.98 -10.70 6.00
N SER A 70 5.94 -9.63 5.23
CA SER A 70 4.81 -8.72 5.15
C SER A 70 3.79 -9.27 4.17
N PHE A 71 2.52 -9.21 4.53
CA PHE A 71 1.42 -9.55 3.65
C PHE A 71 0.46 -8.38 3.60
N GLN A 72 0.38 -7.78 2.43
CA GLN A 72 -0.45 -6.63 2.11
C GLN A 72 -1.68 -7.10 1.33
N LEU A 73 -2.87 -6.57 1.66
CA LEU A 73 -4.06 -6.81 0.86
C LEU A 73 -3.89 -6.21 -0.53
N PHE A 74 -4.24 -7.01 -1.55
CA PHE A 74 -4.29 -6.56 -2.93
C PHE A 74 -5.44 -5.56 -3.13
N VAL A 75 -5.20 -4.53 -3.95
CA VAL A 75 -6.21 -3.51 -4.29
C VAL A 75 -6.54 -3.57 -5.78
N GLU A 76 -7.82 -3.62 -6.10
CA GLU A 76 -8.31 -3.81 -7.47
C GLU A 76 -8.68 -2.47 -8.15
N GLY A 77 -8.46 -2.38 -9.46
CA GLY A 77 -8.83 -1.21 -10.26
C GLY A 77 -7.90 0.00 -10.11
N TYR A 78 -6.79 -0.15 -9.39
CA TYR A 78 -5.75 0.86 -9.26
C TYR A 78 -4.75 0.79 -10.42
N LYS A 79 -4.15 1.93 -10.76
CA LYS A 79 -2.99 2.04 -11.67
C LYS A 79 -1.93 2.93 -11.04
N GLU A 80 -0.71 2.86 -11.53
CA GLU A 80 0.38 3.76 -11.14
C GLU A 80 -0.06 5.23 -11.19
N ALA A 81 0.40 6.03 -10.25
CA ALA A 81 0.02 7.43 -10.21
C ALA A 81 0.52 8.19 -11.42
N ASP A 82 1.74 7.92 -11.91
CA ASP A 82 2.29 8.53 -13.13
C ASP A 82 1.35 8.37 -14.34
N TYR A 83 0.72 7.19 -14.51
CA TYR A 83 -0.27 6.95 -15.55
C TYR A 83 -1.44 7.94 -15.48
N TRP A 84 -1.98 8.17 -14.28
CA TRP A 84 -3.13 9.05 -14.10
C TRP A 84 -2.75 10.53 -14.12
N LEU A 85 -1.61 10.90 -13.55
CA LEU A 85 -1.10 12.27 -13.56
C LEU A 85 -0.92 12.78 -14.99
N ARG A 86 -0.30 11.98 -15.87
CA ARG A 86 -0.17 12.33 -17.31
C ARG A 86 -1.52 12.50 -18.00
N LYS A 87 -2.53 11.68 -17.63
CA LYS A 87 -3.88 11.84 -18.16
C LYS A 87 -4.54 13.13 -17.69
N PHE A 88 -4.36 13.51 -16.42
CA PHE A 88 -4.93 14.73 -15.86
C PHE A 88 -4.30 16.01 -16.42
N GLU A 89 -3.08 15.94 -16.96
CA GLU A 89 -2.51 17.05 -17.73
C GLU A 89 -3.26 17.28 -19.06
N THR A 90 -3.71 16.21 -19.71
CA THR A 90 -4.44 16.28 -20.99
C THR A 90 -5.96 16.48 -20.84
N ASP A 91 -6.58 15.85 -19.84
CA ASP A 91 -8.01 15.91 -19.52
C ASP A 91 -8.13 16.24 -18.02
N PRO A 92 -8.12 17.54 -17.64
CA PRO A 92 -8.14 17.96 -16.25
C PRO A 92 -9.35 17.43 -15.49
N LEU A 93 -9.12 17.02 -14.24
CA LEU A 93 -10.18 16.55 -13.34
C LEU A 93 -11.21 17.66 -13.08
N PRO A 94 -12.52 17.31 -12.99
CA PRO A 94 -13.53 18.21 -12.47
C PRO A 94 -13.16 18.72 -11.07
N GLU A 95 -13.54 19.95 -10.74
CA GLU A 95 -13.10 20.63 -9.51
C GLU A 95 -13.36 19.82 -8.23
N ASN A 96 -14.51 19.18 -8.12
CA ASN A 96 -14.86 18.34 -6.96
C ASN A 96 -13.92 17.13 -6.83
N THR A 97 -13.65 16.43 -7.93
CA THR A 97 -12.74 15.29 -7.97
C THR A 97 -11.29 15.72 -7.73
N ARG A 98 -10.89 16.89 -8.23
CA ARG A 98 -9.57 17.48 -7.99
C ARG A 98 -9.34 17.76 -6.50
N LYS A 99 -10.35 18.27 -5.79
CA LYS A 99 -10.30 18.45 -4.33
C LYS A 99 -10.20 17.11 -3.58
N GLN A 100 -10.95 16.09 -3.99
CA GLN A 100 -10.84 14.75 -3.42
C GLN A 100 -9.44 14.17 -3.63
N PHE A 101 -8.89 14.30 -4.83
CA PHE A 101 -7.52 13.88 -5.14
C PHE A 101 -6.50 14.58 -4.27
N GLN A 102 -6.63 15.90 -4.08
CA GLN A 102 -5.75 16.68 -3.22
C GLN A 102 -5.81 16.21 -1.76
N SER A 103 -7.01 15.97 -1.21
CA SER A 103 -7.17 15.44 0.17
C SER A 103 -6.51 14.05 0.33
N GLN A 104 -6.62 13.17 -0.67
CA GLN A 104 -5.92 11.89 -0.68
C GLN A 104 -4.39 12.06 -0.79
N PHE A 105 -3.93 13.00 -1.61
CA PHE A 105 -2.51 13.30 -1.82
C PHE A 105 -1.86 13.85 -0.55
N GLU A 106 -2.55 14.74 0.17
CA GLU A 106 -2.10 15.25 1.46
C GLU A 106 -1.88 14.12 2.48
N LYS A 107 -2.75 13.12 2.50
CA LYS A 107 -2.60 11.93 3.37
C LYS A 107 -1.37 11.09 3.01
N LEU A 108 -1.07 10.93 1.72
CA LEU A 108 0.17 10.30 1.25
C LEU A 108 1.41 11.10 1.71
N VAL A 109 1.37 12.43 1.56
CA VAL A 109 2.46 13.32 2.01
C VAL A 109 2.71 13.17 3.50
N VAL A 110 1.65 13.21 4.33
CA VAL A 110 1.75 13.04 5.77
C VAL A 110 2.36 11.68 6.12
N LEU A 111 1.87 10.59 5.51
CA LEU A 111 2.40 9.25 5.72
C LEU A 111 3.90 9.20 5.45
N ASP A 112 4.30 9.56 4.23
CA ASP A 112 5.70 9.44 3.76
C ASP A 112 6.64 10.32 4.57
N TYR A 113 6.17 11.49 5.00
CA TYR A 113 6.96 12.39 5.83
C TYR A 113 7.17 11.82 7.23
N VAL A 114 6.11 11.34 7.88
CA VAL A 114 6.17 10.75 9.24
C VAL A 114 7.08 9.53 9.29
N ILE A 115 6.99 8.64 8.30
CA ILE A 115 7.82 7.42 8.26
C ILE A 115 9.19 7.66 7.63
N ARG A 116 9.45 8.87 7.10
CA ARG A 116 10.57 9.22 6.22
C ARG A 116 10.84 8.12 5.18
N ASN A 117 9.89 7.94 4.27
CA ASN A 117 10.07 7.03 3.15
C ASN A 117 11.24 7.49 2.28
N THR A 118 12.17 6.57 1.96
CA THR A 118 13.34 6.86 1.14
C THR A 118 13.18 6.46 -0.32
N ASP A 119 12.08 5.80 -0.68
CA ASP A 119 11.88 5.21 -2.01
C ASP A 119 10.47 5.44 -2.57
N ARG A 120 9.91 6.64 -2.35
CA ARG A 120 8.64 7.02 -2.96
C ARG A 120 8.85 7.64 -4.34
N GLY A 121 8.77 6.81 -5.37
CA GLY A 121 8.56 7.21 -6.78
C GLY A 121 7.07 7.40 -7.12
N ASN A 122 6.76 7.95 -8.30
CA ASN A 122 5.37 8.12 -8.79
C ASN A 122 4.74 6.83 -9.38
N ASP A 123 5.55 5.78 -9.47
CA ASP A 123 5.19 4.39 -9.73
C ASP A 123 4.83 3.63 -8.43
N ASN A 124 5.39 4.06 -7.29
CA ASN A 124 5.21 3.39 -5.98
C ASN A 124 3.97 3.85 -5.20
N TRP A 125 3.08 4.63 -5.79
CA TRP A 125 1.74 4.85 -5.26
C TRP A 125 0.74 4.78 -6.40
N LEU A 126 -0.45 4.28 -6.07
CA LEU A 126 -1.46 3.98 -7.05
C LEU A 126 -2.64 4.93 -6.92
N VAL A 127 -3.32 5.15 -8.04
CA VAL A 127 -4.56 5.91 -8.11
C VAL A 127 -5.64 5.03 -8.74
N LYS A 128 -6.80 4.97 -8.09
CA LYS A 128 -8.04 4.46 -8.66
C LYS A 128 -8.91 5.65 -8.99
N TYR A 129 -9.31 5.79 -10.25
CA TYR A 129 -10.24 6.83 -10.69
C TYR A 129 -11.27 6.22 -11.64
N GLU A 130 -12.54 6.40 -11.31
CA GLU A 130 -13.68 5.96 -12.12
C GLU A 130 -14.37 7.21 -12.68
N LYS A 131 -14.23 7.47 -13.99
CA LYS A 131 -14.97 8.56 -14.63
C LYS A 131 -16.45 8.18 -14.60
N GLN A 132 -17.29 9.00 -13.97
CA GLN A 132 -18.74 8.83 -14.09
C GLN A 132 -19.07 8.93 -15.58
N SER A 133 -19.52 7.83 -16.17
CA SER A 133 -20.03 7.82 -17.53
C SER A 133 -21.33 8.62 -17.57
N ASP A 134 -21.55 9.36 -18.65
CA ASP A 134 -22.87 9.88 -19.05
C ASP A 134 -23.80 8.70 -19.42
N GLY A 135 -24.15 7.88 -18.43
CA GLY A 135 -25.05 6.72 -18.52
C GLY A 135 -26.46 7.07 -18.04
N PRO A 136 -27.47 6.25 -18.41
CA PRO A 136 -28.84 6.68 -18.72
C PRO A 136 -29.56 7.37 -17.56
N ASP A 137 -30.48 8.29 -17.88
CA ASP A 137 -31.39 9.04 -16.99
C ASP A 137 -31.76 8.29 -15.69
N LEU A 138 -30.89 8.36 -14.68
CA LEU A 138 -31.18 7.94 -13.33
C LEU A 138 -31.77 9.16 -12.60
N SER A 139 -32.81 8.92 -11.81
CA SER A 139 -33.48 10.01 -11.09
C SER A 139 -32.49 10.72 -10.16
N ASP A 140 -32.61 12.05 -10.04
CA ASP A 140 -31.69 12.90 -9.24
C ASP A 140 -31.47 12.35 -7.81
N LYS A 141 -32.47 11.67 -7.24
CA LYS A 141 -32.42 11.05 -5.90
C LYS A 141 -31.54 9.80 -5.82
N GLU A 142 -31.48 8.98 -6.86
CA GLU A 142 -30.66 7.77 -6.89
C GLU A 142 -29.20 8.11 -7.13
N ILE A 143 -28.93 9.11 -7.99
CA ILE A 143 -27.59 9.68 -8.20
C ILE A 143 -27.05 10.27 -6.89
N GLN A 144 -27.89 10.98 -6.12
CA GLN A 144 -27.49 11.59 -4.85
C GLN A 144 -27.14 10.56 -3.77
N TRP A 145 -27.89 9.45 -3.69
CA TRP A 145 -27.63 8.37 -2.72
C TRP A 145 -26.40 7.51 -3.06
N ILE A 146 -26.08 7.36 -4.35
CA ILE A 146 -24.87 6.66 -4.82
C ILE A 146 -23.61 7.55 -4.65
N ASN A 147 -23.73 8.85 -4.92
CA ASN A 147 -22.62 9.81 -4.81
C ASN A 147 -22.12 10.05 -3.38
N GLU A 148 -22.91 9.73 -2.35
CA GLU A 148 -22.52 9.96 -0.95
C GLU A 148 -21.61 8.87 -0.36
N LYS A 149 -21.49 7.69 -0.99
CA LYS A 149 -20.89 6.52 -0.31
C LYS A 149 -19.44 6.18 -0.67
N GLU A 150 -18.94 6.52 -1.86
CA GLU A 150 -17.53 6.25 -2.19
C GLU A 150 -16.86 7.41 -2.94
N PRO A 151 -15.62 7.80 -2.56
CA PRO A 151 -14.89 8.80 -3.32
C PRO A 151 -14.54 8.27 -4.72
N ILE A 152 -14.76 9.13 -5.72
CA ILE A 152 -14.59 8.84 -7.14
C ILE A 152 -13.11 8.59 -7.48
N ILE A 153 -12.21 9.13 -6.65
CA ILE A 153 -10.76 8.98 -6.75
C ILE A 153 -10.16 8.57 -5.39
N LYS A 154 -9.30 7.55 -5.39
CA LYS A 154 -8.61 7.01 -4.20
C LYS A 154 -7.12 6.83 -4.48
N ILE A 155 -6.28 7.04 -3.46
CA ILE A 155 -4.84 6.74 -3.51
C ILE A 155 -4.55 5.52 -2.66
N ALA A 156 -3.68 4.64 -3.16
CA ALA A 156 -3.11 3.54 -2.38
C ALA A 156 -1.57 3.68 -2.30
N ALA A 157 -1.04 3.79 -1.09
CA ALA A 157 0.39 3.82 -0.83
C ALA A 157 0.93 2.39 -0.67
N ILE A 158 1.52 1.86 -1.73
CA ILE A 158 2.14 0.53 -1.76
C ILE A 158 3.65 0.62 -1.58
N ASP A 159 4.34 -0.51 -1.51
CA ASP A 159 5.82 -0.60 -1.46
C ASP A 159 6.46 0.36 -0.44
N ASN A 160 6.23 0.09 0.85
CA ASN A 160 6.74 0.87 1.96
C ASN A 160 7.94 0.17 2.62
N GLY A 161 8.67 -0.65 1.86
CA GLY A 161 9.75 -1.49 2.33
C GLY A 161 10.98 -0.72 2.82
N LEU A 162 11.19 0.49 2.29
CA LEU A 162 12.34 1.36 2.53
C LEU A 162 11.91 2.66 3.23
N ALA A 163 11.44 2.53 4.46
CA ALA A 163 11.11 3.64 5.36
C ALA A 163 11.67 3.38 6.77
N PHE A 164 11.36 4.26 7.72
CA PHE A 164 11.86 4.23 9.10
C PHE A 164 13.39 4.18 9.19
N PRO A 165 14.11 5.13 8.55
CA PRO A 165 15.55 5.18 8.64
C PRO A 165 15.99 5.53 10.07
N PHE A 166 17.08 4.94 10.54
CA PHE A 166 17.60 5.19 11.89
C PHE A 166 18.24 6.58 12.05
N LYS A 167 18.59 7.23 10.93
CA LYS A 167 19.07 8.62 10.83
C LYS A 167 18.59 9.22 9.51
N HIS A 168 18.61 10.54 9.40
CA HIS A 168 18.43 11.17 8.09
C HIS A 168 19.56 10.78 7.13
N PRO A 169 19.29 10.69 5.81
CA PRO A 169 20.35 10.52 4.82
C PRO A 169 21.41 11.60 4.94
N ASP A 170 22.67 11.23 4.70
CA ASP A 170 23.81 12.15 4.81
C ASP A 170 23.72 13.28 3.77
N GLU A 171 23.12 13.00 2.61
CA GLU A 171 22.79 14.00 1.59
C GLU A 171 21.28 14.13 1.40
N TRP A 172 20.79 15.38 1.41
CA TRP A 172 19.36 15.67 1.23
C TRP A 172 18.83 15.32 -0.17
N ARG A 173 19.71 15.13 -1.16
CA ARG A 173 19.34 14.81 -2.56
C ARG A 173 19.25 13.32 -2.87
N ALA A 174 19.82 12.45 -2.04
CA ALA A 174 19.94 11.03 -2.36
C ALA A 174 18.60 10.26 -2.31
N TYR A 175 17.67 10.71 -1.48
CA TYR A 175 16.37 10.06 -1.26
C TYR A 175 15.25 11.11 -1.23
N PRO A 176 14.94 11.71 -2.38
CA PRO A 176 13.90 12.72 -2.48
C PRO A 176 12.50 12.09 -2.43
N PHE A 177 11.53 12.87 -2.01
CA PHE A 177 10.13 12.52 -2.23
C PHE A 177 9.76 12.91 -3.66
N HIS A 178 9.53 11.96 -4.57
CA HIS A 178 9.31 12.31 -5.98
C HIS A 178 8.03 13.12 -6.20
N TRP A 179 7.03 12.92 -5.34
CA TRP A 179 5.81 13.72 -5.36
C TRP A 179 6.04 15.20 -5.04
N ALA A 180 7.17 15.59 -4.45
CA ALA A 180 7.47 16.99 -4.13
C ALA A 180 7.66 17.87 -5.37
N TRP A 181 7.94 17.27 -6.53
CA TRP A 181 8.03 17.98 -7.81
C TRP A 181 6.68 18.16 -8.51
N LEU A 182 5.62 17.52 -8.01
CA LEU A 182 4.29 17.63 -8.61
C LEU A 182 3.65 18.99 -8.30
N PRO A 183 2.82 19.54 -9.21
CA PRO A 183 2.07 20.77 -8.95
C PRO A 183 1.23 20.72 -7.66
N GLN A 184 0.69 19.54 -7.33
CA GLN A 184 -0.11 19.27 -6.13
C GLN A 184 0.66 19.54 -4.83
N ALA A 185 1.98 19.40 -4.82
CA ALA A 185 2.83 19.67 -3.66
C ALA A 185 2.99 21.17 -3.36
N LYS A 186 2.58 22.05 -4.29
CA LYS A 186 2.60 23.51 -4.09
C LYS A 186 1.32 24.04 -3.45
N VAL A 187 0.28 23.20 -3.34
CA VAL A 187 -0.98 23.56 -2.70
C VAL A 187 -0.81 23.47 -1.18
N PRO A 188 -1.16 24.51 -0.41
CA PRO A 188 -1.15 24.43 1.05
C PRO A 188 -2.08 23.32 1.56
N PHE A 189 -1.73 22.69 2.68
CA PHE A 189 -2.57 21.70 3.32
C PHE A 189 -3.98 22.24 3.60
N SER A 190 -4.99 21.44 3.28
CA SER A 190 -6.38 21.73 3.60
C SER A 190 -6.64 21.77 5.11
N GLN A 191 -7.66 22.53 5.52
CA GLN A 191 -8.11 22.54 6.92
C GLN A 191 -8.58 21.14 7.37
N GLU A 192 -9.17 20.36 6.46
CA GLU A 192 -9.57 18.96 6.72
C GLU A 192 -8.36 18.12 7.17
N THR A 193 -7.25 18.17 6.44
CA THR A 193 -6.04 17.45 6.81
C THR A 193 -5.43 17.98 8.10
N ILE A 194 -5.41 19.30 8.30
CA ILE A 194 -4.89 19.92 9.52
C ILE A 194 -5.67 19.44 10.75
N ASP A 195 -7.00 19.50 10.71
CA ASP A 195 -7.88 19.08 11.81
C ASP A 195 -7.83 17.57 12.04
N LEU A 196 -7.57 16.78 10.99
CA LEU A 196 -7.40 15.32 11.09
C LEU A 196 -6.09 14.94 11.79
N ILE A 197 -5.00 15.65 11.48
CA ILE A 197 -3.64 15.23 11.84
C ILE A 197 -3.12 15.90 13.10
N LEU A 198 -3.31 17.22 13.26
CA LEU A 198 -2.76 17.96 14.40
C LEU A 198 -3.17 17.39 15.77
N PRO A 199 -4.42 16.92 16.00
CA PRO A 199 -4.78 16.34 17.29
C PRO A 199 -4.16 14.96 17.57
N ARG A 200 -3.49 14.33 16.59
CA ARG A 200 -2.98 12.95 16.67
C ARG A 200 -1.45 12.86 16.73
N ILE A 201 -0.75 13.95 16.41
CA ILE A 201 0.71 14.06 16.45
C ILE A 201 1.16 14.82 17.69
#